data_AF-A0A947F6B7-F1
#
_entry.id   AF-A0A947F6B7-F1
#
_cell.length_a   1.000
_cell.length_b   1.000
_cell.length_c   1.000
_cell.angle_alpha   90.00
_cell.angle_beta   90.00
_cell.angle_gamma   90.00
#
_symmetry.space_group_name_H-M   'P 1'
#
loop_
_entity.id
_entity.type
_entity.pdbx_description
1 polymer ?
#
loop_
_entity_poly.entity_id
_entity_poly.type
_entity_poly.pdbx_seq_one_letter_code
_entity_poly.pdbx_strand_id
1 'polypeptide(L)'
;MQISLTKRTKLLFTGDERNDMADVVKVSVHGGHSGQFCCHAEDLLEEIVEEYIRQGFSWIGITEHAPAINDQWLYPDQKAAALTADILLKQFEAYMQECRRLQKKYAALITISPAIEIETYSGYESFVGYLINRYAPSYLVGSVHFVNDIGFDYSEEYYEDAVRVAGGMDVLYENYFDLQYDMINKLRPAVIGHFDLIRLYDPDYHARLKKPAIAAKVTRNLELIKKYGLIIDYNLRALHKGASEPYVTSSILEAARELNIAVVPGDDSHGISGVGNFYEEGVRTLQAHGCSTEWQLPA
;
A
#
# COMPACT_ATOMS: atom_id res chain seq x y z
N MET A 1 -17.98 -9.21 40.91
CA MET A 1 -16.59 -8.89 41.27
C MET A 1 -15.96 -8.27 40.03
N GLN A 2 -15.82 -6.94 40.02
CA GLN A 2 -15.23 -6.19 38.90
C GLN A 2 -13.77 -6.58 38.72
N ILE A 3 -13.35 -6.92 37.50
CA ILE A 3 -11.94 -6.95 37.13
C ILE A 3 -11.73 -5.86 36.08
N SER A 4 -11.05 -4.82 36.53
CA SER A 4 -10.58 -3.67 35.80
C SER A 4 -9.48 -4.09 34.82
N LEU A 5 -9.63 -3.71 33.55
CA LEU A 5 -8.57 -3.77 32.54
C LEU A 5 -8.48 -2.40 31.88
N THR A 6 -7.57 -1.56 32.39
CA THR A 6 -6.96 -0.49 31.60
C THR A 6 -5.58 -0.19 32.16
N LYS A 7 -4.55 -0.70 31.49
CA LYS A 7 -3.23 -0.07 31.47
C LYS A 7 -2.89 0.19 30.01
N ARG A 8 -3.35 1.35 29.50
CA ARG A 8 -2.75 1.97 28.32
C ARG A 8 -1.42 2.56 28.77
N THR A 9 -0.33 2.06 28.22
CA THR A 9 1.00 2.67 28.35
C THR A 9 0.94 4.00 27.61
N LYS A 10 0.78 5.10 28.37
CA LYS A 10 0.95 6.46 27.86
C LYS A 10 2.45 6.65 27.63
N LEU A 11 2.90 6.71 26.38
CA LEU A 11 4.18 7.35 26.09
C LEU A 11 4.04 8.82 26.48
N LEU A 12 4.76 9.24 27.51
CA LEU A 12 4.83 10.63 27.94
C LEU A 12 5.87 11.32 27.07
N PHE A 13 5.41 12.00 26.03
CA PHE A 13 6.23 12.95 25.29
C PHE A 13 6.27 14.26 26.08
N THR A 14 7.44 14.61 26.62
CA THR A 14 7.70 15.91 27.23
C THR A 14 8.75 16.64 26.40
N GLY A 15 8.29 17.51 25.51
CA GLY A 15 9.10 18.36 24.65
C GLY A 15 8.20 19.19 23.76
N ASP A 16 8.64 20.37 23.34
CA ASP A 16 7.90 21.29 22.47
C ASP A 16 7.87 20.74 21.02
N GLU A 17 7.09 19.68 20.78
CA GLU A 17 7.05 18.91 19.51
C GLU A 17 6.33 19.62 18.36
N ARG A 18 5.75 20.81 18.58
CA ARG A 18 4.98 21.51 17.54
C ARG A 18 5.83 22.11 16.43
N ASN A 19 7.15 22.15 16.58
CA ASN A 19 8.06 22.77 15.63
C ASN A 19 8.85 21.79 14.75
N ASP A 20 8.84 20.48 15.04
CA ASP A 20 9.69 19.48 14.35
C ASP A 20 9.09 18.96 13.03
N MET A 21 7.79 19.22 12.81
CA MET A 21 7.04 18.78 11.63
C MET A 21 6.84 19.88 10.58
N ALA A 22 7.14 21.14 10.92
CA ALA A 22 6.84 22.29 10.06
C ALA A 22 7.62 22.26 8.73
N ASP A 23 8.77 21.58 8.71
CA ASP A 23 9.68 21.53 7.56
C ASP A 23 9.59 20.23 6.75
N VAL A 24 8.76 19.26 7.17
CA VAL A 24 8.60 17.99 6.44
C VAL A 24 7.57 18.16 5.33
N VAL A 25 8.02 17.98 4.08
CA VAL A 25 7.16 18.00 2.90
C VAL A 25 6.10 16.88 3.01
N LYS A 26 4.83 17.20 2.79
CA LYS A 26 3.76 16.20 2.76
C LYS A 26 3.65 15.54 1.39
N VAL A 27 3.63 14.21 1.36
CA VAL A 27 3.64 13.41 0.12
C VAL A 27 2.79 12.15 0.30
N SER A 28 2.29 11.55 -0.77
CA SER A 28 1.75 10.19 -0.69
C SER A 28 2.24 9.37 -1.87
N VAL A 29 2.97 8.28 -1.60
CA VAL A 29 3.46 7.34 -2.62
C VAL A 29 2.42 6.27 -2.97
N HIS A 30 1.37 6.18 -2.18
CA HIS A 30 0.24 5.29 -2.37
C HIS A 30 -0.99 6.06 -1.91
N GLY A 31 -1.57 6.83 -2.82
CA GLY A 31 -2.62 7.79 -2.49
C GLY A 31 -3.87 7.62 -3.35
N GLY A 32 -4.99 8.04 -2.79
CA GLY A 32 -6.26 8.28 -3.47
C GLY A 32 -6.81 7.15 -4.33
N HIS A 33 -7.61 6.28 -3.73
CA HIS A 33 -8.61 5.45 -4.38
C HIS A 33 -9.95 6.17 -4.33
N SER A 34 -10.68 6.22 -5.44
CA SER A 34 -11.88 7.06 -5.57
C SER A 34 -13.14 6.25 -5.85
N GLY A 35 -14.26 6.61 -5.24
CA GLY A 35 -15.57 6.01 -5.53
C GLY A 35 -16.01 6.19 -6.98
N GLN A 36 -15.40 7.13 -7.70
CA GLN A 36 -15.57 7.31 -9.14
C GLN A 36 -15.06 6.12 -9.97
N PHE A 37 -14.02 5.41 -9.51
CA PHE A 37 -13.34 4.36 -10.28
C PHE A 37 -13.10 3.05 -9.49
N CYS A 38 -13.44 3.01 -8.21
CA CYS A 38 -13.28 1.87 -7.31
C CYS A 38 -14.57 1.65 -6.51
N CYS A 39 -15.12 0.43 -6.53
CA CYS A 39 -16.42 0.12 -5.93
C CYS A 39 -16.41 0.09 -4.39
N HIS A 40 -15.23 -0.01 -3.78
CA HIS A 40 -15.04 -0.01 -2.33
C HIS A 40 -14.36 1.28 -1.81
N ALA A 41 -14.34 2.33 -2.63
CA ALA A 41 -13.93 3.67 -2.25
C ALA A 41 -15.10 4.66 -2.34
N GLU A 42 -14.89 5.88 -1.85
CA GLU A 42 -15.87 6.96 -1.80
C GLU A 42 -15.35 8.20 -2.54
N ASP A 43 -16.25 9.16 -2.80
CA ASP A 43 -15.97 10.48 -3.39
C ASP A 43 -15.44 10.52 -4.83
N LEU A 44 -15.46 11.71 -5.44
CA LEU A 44 -14.87 11.93 -6.75
C LEU A 44 -13.35 12.11 -6.66
N LEU A 45 -12.63 11.66 -7.68
CA LEU A 45 -11.17 11.76 -7.68
C LEU A 45 -10.68 13.21 -7.58
N GLU A 46 -11.38 14.14 -8.23
CA GLU A 46 -11.04 15.57 -8.15
C GLU A 46 -11.19 16.13 -6.73
N GLU A 47 -12.21 15.70 -5.98
CA GLU A 47 -12.42 16.14 -4.59
C GLU A 47 -11.34 15.60 -3.66
N ILE A 48 -10.88 14.36 -3.88
CA ILE A 48 -9.73 13.77 -3.18
C ILE A 48 -8.45 14.57 -3.47
N VAL A 49 -8.21 14.94 -4.73
CA VAL A 49 -7.05 15.78 -5.11
C VAL A 49 -7.12 17.16 -4.45
N GLU A 50 -8.30 17.78 -4.42
CA GLU A 50 -8.52 19.06 -3.74
C GLU A 50 -8.24 18.96 -2.24
N GLU A 51 -8.58 17.84 -1.62
CA GLU A 51 -8.28 17.57 -0.21
C GLU A 51 -6.76 17.45 0.05
N TYR A 52 -6.02 16.74 -0.81
CA TYR A 52 -4.54 16.71 -0.73
C TYR A 52 -3.93 18.12 -0.83
N ILE A 53 -4.42 18.93 -1.77
CA ILE A 53 -4.00 20.34 -1.93
C ILE A 53 -4.31 21.13 -0.65
N ARG A 54 -5.53 20.99 -0.11
CA ARG A 54 -5.97 21.67 1.12
C ARG A 54 -5.09 21.33 2.31
N GLN A 55 -4.63 20.07 2.41
CA GLN A 55 -3.76 19.61 3.48
C GLN A 55 -2.27 19.96 3.27
N GLY A 56 -1.90 20.52 2.11
CA GLY A 56 -0.55 20.97 1.79
C GLY A 56 0.38 19.88 1.24
N PHE A 57 -0.16 18.83 0.62
CA PHE A 57 0.65 17.83 -0.06
C PHE A 57 1.33 18.43 -1.29
N SER A 58 2.64 18.18 -1.42
CA SER A 58 3.44 18.68 -2.54
C SER A 58 3.41 17.75 -3.74
N TRP A 59 3.36 16.44 -3.51
CA TRP A 59 3.18 15.46 -4.55
C TRP A 59 2.41 14.23 -4.08
N ILE A 60 1.68 13.59 -5.00
CA ILE A 60 0.92 12.37 -4.75
C ILE A 60 1.02 11.42 -5.94
N GLY A 61 1.09 10.12 -5.66
CA GLY A 61 0.58 9.09 -6.54
C GLY A 61 -0.91 8.95 -6.37
N ILE A 62 -1.65 8.94 -7.48
CA ILE A 62 -3.01 8.41 -7.49
C ILE A 62 -2.89 6.98 -8.00
N THR A 63 -3.14 5.99 -7.15
CA THR A 63 -2.72 4.59 -7.36
C THR A 63 -3.91 3.64 -7.42
N GLU A 64 -4.90 3.95 -8.25
CA GLU A 64 -6.10 3.12 -8.34
C GLU A 64 -5.77 1.66 -8.71
N HIS A 65 -6.59 0.72 -8.24
CA HIS A 65 -6.37 -0.70 -8.45
C HIS A 65 -6.39 -1.04 -9.95
N ALA A 66 -5.45 -1.88 -10.37
CA ALA A 66 -5.49 -2.47 -11.69
C ALA A 66 -6.80 -3.27 -11.86
N PRO A 67 -7.47 -3.16 -13.02
CA PRO A 67 -8.71 -3.91 -13.24
C PRO A 67 -8.44 -5.41 -13.23
N ALA A 68 -9.44 -6.23 -12.92
CA ALA A 68 -9.31 -7.68 -13.04
C ALA A 68 -9.07 -8.07 -14.52
N ILE A 69 -8.14 -9.00 -14.78
CA ILE A 69 -7.86 -9.50 -16.14
C ILE A 69 -9.09 -10.18 -16.79
N ASN A 70 -9.93 -10.83 -15.98
CA ASN A 70 -11.16 -11.48 -16.41
C ASN A 70 -12.11 -11.67 -15.21
N ASP A 71 -13.34 -12.12 -15.46
CA ASP A 71 -14.39 -12.23 -14.45
C ASP A 71 -14.10 -13.24 -13.30
N GLN A 72 -13.15 -14.16 -13.48
CA GLN A 72 -12.73 -15.09 -12.43
C GLN A 72 -12.14 -14.34 -11.24
N TRP A 73 -11.34 -13.31 -11.53
CA TRP A 73 -10.54 -12.56 -10.57
C TRP A 73 -11.25 -11.34 -9.98
N LEU A 74 -12.56 -11.18 -10.26
CA LEU A 74 -13.35 -10.16 -9.60
C LEU A 74 -13.51 -10.47 -8.11
N TYR A 75 -13.36 -9.42 -7.30
CA TYR A 75 -13.68 -9.48 -5.87
C TYR A 75 -15.18 -9.73 -5.65
N PRO A 76 -15.58 -10.28 -4.49
CA PRO A 76 -16.98 -10.62 -4.24
C PRO A 76 -17.95 -9.43 -4.31
N ASP A 77 -17.52 -8.24 -3.91
CA ASP A 77 -18.28 -6.99 -4.00
C ASP A 77 -18.44 -6.50 -5.45
N GLN A 78 -17.39 -6.62 -6.28
CA GLN A 78 -17.45 -6.35 -7.72
C GLN A 78 -18.46 -7.29 -8.42
N LYS A 79 -18.45 -8.57 -8.05
CA LYS A 79 -19.44 -9.57 -8.51
C LYS A 79 -20.86 -9.19 -8.06
N ALA A 80 -21.02 -8.79 -6.80
CA ALA A 80 -22.32 -8.37 -6.25
C ALA A 80 -22.86 -7.10 -6.92
N ALA A 81 -21.97 -6.19 -7.33
CA ALA A 81 -22.28 -5.00 -8.10
C ALA A 81 -22.52 -5.27 -9.61
N ALA A 82 -22.50 -6.54 -10.04
CA ALA A 82 -22.65 -6.97 -11.42
C ALA A 82 -21.63 -6.30 -12.38
N LEU A 83 -20.43 -6.02 -11.88
CA LEU A 83 -19.32 -5.56 -12.70
C LEU A 83 -18.73 -6.74 -13.48
N THR A 84 -18.11 -6.44 -14.62
CA THR A 84 -17.32 -7.37 -15.41
C THR A 84 -15.91 -6.82 -15.60
N ALA A 85 -14.95 -7.67 -15.94
CA ALA A 85 -13.58 -7.23 -16.26
C ALA A 85 -13.56 -6.16 -17.38
N ASP A 86 -14.45 -6.27 -18.37
CA ASP A 86 -14.61 -5.26 -19.43
C ASP A 86 -15.11 -3.92 -18.91
N ILE A 87 -16.02 -3.92 -17.91
CA ILE A 87 -16.50 -2.69 -17.27
C ILE A 87 -15.37 -2.07 -16.46
N LEU A 88 -14.65 -2.86 -15.65
CA LEU A 88 -13.52 -2.39 -14.86
C LEU A 88 -12.41 -1.82 -15.75
N LEU A 89 -12.10 -2.46 -16.89
CA LEU A 89 -11.10 -1.96 -17.82
C LEU A 89 -11.50 -0.60 -18.43
N LYS A 90 -12.79 -0.38 -18.71
CA LYS A 90 -13.30 0.92 -19.19
C LYS A 90 -13.27 1.98 -18.09
N GLN A 91 -13.61 1.61 -16.86
CA GLN A 91 -13.49 2.51 -15.70
C GLN A 91 -12.04 2.91 -15.48
N PHE A 92 -11.10 1.96 -15.58
CA PHE A 92 -9.68 2.22 -15.47
C PHE A 92 -9.14 3.12 -16.59
N GLU A 93 -9.63 2.96 -17.82
CA GLU A 93 -9.30 3.89 -18.91
C GLU A 93 -9.77 5.33 -18.61
N ALA A 94 -10.99 5.48 -18.08
CA ALA A 94 -11.52 6.77 -17.67
C ALA A 94 -10.73 7.37 -16.50
N TYR A 95 -10.32 6.54 -15.54
CA TYR A 95 -9.42 6.90 -14.44
C TYR A 95 -8.10 7.49 -14.96
N MET A 96 -7.41 6.80 -15.87
CA MET A 96 -6.14 7.28 -16.43
C MET A 96 -6.30 8.60 -17.20
N GLN A 97 -7.42 8.78 -17.91
CA GLN A 97 -7.75 10.03 -18.58
C GLN A 97 -7.98 11.16 -17.57
N GLU A 98 -8.71 10.87 -16.50
CA GLU A 98 -9.04 11.84 -15.45
C GLU A 98 -7.80 12.28 -14.68
N CYS A 99 -6.92 11.35 -14.27
CA CYS A 99 -5.64 11.71 -13.67
C CYS A 99 -4.82 12.65 -14.56
N ARG A 100 -4.78 12.41 -15.88
CA ARG A 100 -4.06 13.29 -16.81
C ARG A 100 -4.72 14.66 -16.95
N ARG A 101 -6.04 14.75 -16.84
CA ARG A 101 -6.76 16.03 -16.81
C ARG A 101 -6.42 16.79 -15.52
N LEU A 102 -6.51 16.14 -14.37
CA LEU A 102 -6.24 16.71 -13.05
C LEU A 102 -4.77 17.15 -12.91
N GLN A 103 -3.84 16.33 -13.39
CA GLN A 103 -2.41 16.66 -13.46
C GLN A 103 -2.17 17.99 -14.19
N LYS A 104 -2.87 18.24 -15.30
CA LYS A 104 -2.78 19.53 -16.02
C LYS A 104 -3.48 20.67 -15.26
N LYS A 105 -4.66 20.42 -14.72
CA LYS A 105 -5.48 21.44 -14.02
C LYS A 105 -4.78 21.97 -12.77
N TYR A 106 -4.15 21.09 -11.99
CA TYR A 106 -3.59 21.42 -10.68
C TYR A 106 -2.05 21.48 -10.66
N ALA A 107 -1.39 21.51 -11.84
CA ALA A 107 0.08 21.51 -11.96
C ALA A 107 0.80 22.63 -11.19
N ALA A 108 0.12 23.76 -10.95
CA ALA A 108 0.67 24.88 -10.19
C ALA A 108 0.56 24.71 -8.66
N LEU A 109 -0.21 23.72 -8.18
CA LEU A 109 -0.53 23.52 -6.77
C LEU A 109 0.05 22.22 -6.21
N ILE A 110 0.07 21.15 -7.01
CA ILE A 110 0.52 19.82 -6.58
C ILE A 110 1.04 19.01 -7.76
N THR A 111 2.06 18.20 -7.52
CA THR A 111 2.54 17.22 -8.51
C THR A 111 1.71 15.94 -8.40
N ILE A 112 0.97 15.60 -9.46
CA ILE A 112 0.14 14.40 -9.52
C ILE A 112 0.82 13.38 -10.43
N SER A 113 1.02 12.16 -9.94
CA SER A 113 1.51 11.02 -10.71
C SER A 113 0.38 10.02 -10.93
N PRO A 114 -0.16 9.88 -12.15
CA PRO A 114 -1.08 8.79 -12.49
C PRO A 114 -0.33 7.47 -12.36
N ALA A 115 -0.61 6.67 -11.33
CA ALA A 115 0.11 5.45 -10.99
C ALA A 115 -0.89 4.32 -10.79
N ILE A 116 -0.44 3.07 -10.74
CA ILE A 116 -1.38 1.94 -10.67
C ILE A 116 -0.93 1.00 -9.58
N GLU A 117 -1.87 0.55 -8.76
CA GLU A 117 -1.61 -0.55 -7.84
C GLU A 117 -1.90 -1.87 -8.56
N ILE A 118 -0.89 -2.73 -8.65
CA ILE A 118 -1.00 -4.01 -9.38
C ILE A 118 -1.16 -5.19 -8.43
N GLU A 119 -1.78 -6.23 -8.98
CA GLU A 119 -2.03 -7.49 -8.31
C GLU A 119 -1.08 -8.60 -8.76
N THR A 120 -1.03 -9.70 -7.98
CA THR A 120 -0.13 -10.85 -8.22
C THR A 120 -0.84 -12.21 -8.37
N TYR A 121 -2.11 -12.23 -8.80
CA TYR A 121 -2.83 -13.46 -9.16
C TYR A 121 -2.37 -14.05 -10.50
N SER A 122 -2.65 -15.33 -10.75
CA SER A 122 -2.28 -16.04 -11.99
C SER A 122 -2.62 -15.26 -13.27
N GLY A 123 -1.59 -14.97 -14.07
CA GLY A 123 -1.71 -14.22 -15.33
C GLY A 123 -1.37 -12.73 -15.24
N TYR A 124 -1.16 -12.19 -14.03
CA TYR A 124 -0.91 -10.77 -13.79
C TYR A 124 0.22 -10.19 -14.65
N GLU A 125 1.33 -10.92 -14.81
CA GLU A 125 2.54 -10.41 -15.50
C GLU A 125 2.24 -9.93 -16.92
N SER A 126 1.49 -10.73 -17.68
CA SER A 126 1.10 -10.39 -19.05
C SER A 126 0.13 -9.21 -19.11
N PHE A 127 -0.79 -9.15 -18.15
CA PHE A 127 -1.82 -8.12 -18.10
C PHE A 127 -1.26 -6.78 -17.63
N VAL A 128 -0.42 -6.77 -16.61
CA VAL A 128 0.33 -5.58 -16.17
C VAL A 128 1.17 -5.05 -17.33
N GLY A 129 1.86 -5.92 -18.08
CA GLY A 129 2.57 -5.50 -19.30
C GLY A 129 1.66 -4.83 -20.34
N TYR A 130 0.43 -5.32 -20.52
CA TYR A 130 -0.57 -4.66 -21.37
C TYR A 130 -0.98 -3.29 -20.82
N LEU A 131 -1.26 -3.17 -19.52
CA LEU A 131 -1.65 -1.90 -18.88
C LEU A 131 -0.54 -0.84 -19.00
N ILE A 132 0.71 -1.22 -18.75
CA ILE A 132 1.88 -0.33 -18.90
C ILE A 132 1.95 0.20 -20.35
N ASN A 133 1.91 -0.70 -21.33
CA ASN A 133 2.02 -0.32 -22.74
C ASN A 133 0.86 0.56 -23.23
N ARG A 134 -0.36 0.29 -22.74
CA ARG A 134 -1.56 0.99 -23.17
C ARG A 134 -1.72 2.36 -22.51
N TYR A 135 -1.46 2.44 -21.21
CA TYR A 135 -1.81 3.60 -20.41
C TYR A 135 -0.62 4.41 -19.93
N ALA A 136 0.62 3.90 -20.03
CA ALA A 136 1.85 4.59 -19.63
C ALA A 136 1.72 5.29 -18.26
N PRO A 137 1.47 4.53 -17.17
CA PRO A 137 1.44 5.09 -15.82
C PRO A 137 2.82 5.63 -15.44
N SER A 138 2.86 6.62 -14.54
CA SER A 138 4.08 7.20 -14.00
C SER A 138 4.90 6.17 -13.23
N TYR A 139 4.23 5.29 -12.47
CA TYR A 139 4.87 4.16 -11.79
C TYR A 139 3.85 3.09 -11.39
N LEU A 140 4.37 1.97 -10.88
CA LEU A 140 3.60 0.87 -10.32
C LEU A 140 3.81 0.81 -8.81
N VAL A 141 2.73 0.59 -8.07
CA VAL A 141 2.76 0.03 -6.72
C VAL A 141 2.55 -1.47 -6.85
N GLY A 142 3.57 -2.25 -6.51
CA GLY A 142 3.52 -3.71 -6.53
C GLY A 142 2.94 -4.26 -5.25
N SER A 143 1.70 -4.76 -5.31
CA SER A 143 0.98 -5.29 -4.15
C SER A 143 0.75 -6.80 -4.26
N VAL A 144 0.56 -7.44 -3.12
CA VAL A 144 0.23 -8.87 -3.01
C VAL A 144 -1.03 -9.00 -2.17
N HIS A 145 -2.18 -9.16 -2.83
CA HIS A 145 -3.48 -9.43 -2.20
C HIS A 145 -3.90 -10.89 -2.36
N PHE A 146 -3.28 -11.62 -3.28
CA PHE A 146 -3.57 -13.02 -3.58
C PHE A 146 -2.39 -13.90 -3.22
N VAL A 147 -2.64 -15.03 -2.53
CA VAL A 147 -1.66 -16.11 -2.38
C VAL A 147 -2.33 -17.42 -2.77
N ASN A 148 -1.69 -18.18 -3.66
CA ASN A 148 -2.32 -19.35 -4.29
C ASN A 148 -3.68 -19.00 -4.90
N ASP A 149 -3.78 -17.81 -5.51
CA ASP A 149 -4.99 -17.28 -6.15
C ASP A 149 -6.20 -17.07 -5.20
N ILE A 150 -5.94 -16.97 -3.89
CA ILE A 150 -6.94 -16.61 -2.87
C ILE A 150 -6.66 -15.20 -2.38
N GLY A 151 -7.64 -14.31 -2.53
CA GLY A 151 -7.60 -12.92 -2.04
C GLY A 151 -7.67 -12.86 -0.53
N PHE A 152 -6.53 -13.02 0.15
CA PHE A 152 -6.46 -13.30 1.58
C PHE A 152 -6.86 -12.11 2.46
N ASP A 153 -6.84 -10.91 1.90
CA ASP A 153 -7.09 -9.65 2.59
C ASP A 153 -8.55 -9.17 2.52
N TYR A 154 -9.40 -9.87 1.76
CA TYR A 154 -10.81 -9.51 1.61
C TYR A 154 -11.61 -9.66 2.92
N SER A 155 -11.38 -10.76 3.64
CA SER A 155 -12.01 -11.02 4.94
C SER A 155 -11.24 -12.07 5.74
N GLU A 156 -11.54 -12.19 7.03
CA GLU A 156 -10.96 -13.22 7.90
C GLU A 156 -11.25 -14.64 7.39
N GLU A 157 -12.43 -14.89 6.81
CA GLU A 157 -12.78 -16.18 6.17
C GLU A 157 -11.88 -16.49 4.97
N TYR A 158 -11.62 -15.50 4.11
CA TYR A 158 -10.71 -15.67 2.97
C TYR A 158 -9.27 -15.88 3.42
N TYR A 159 -8.86 -15.24 4.51
CA TYR A 159 -7.56 -15.44 5.12
C TYR A 159 -7.41 -16.87 5.66
N GLU A 160 -8.40 -17.39 6.39
CA GLU A 160 -8.43 -18.78 6.86
C GLU A 160 -8.39 -19.79 5.70
N ASP A 161 -9.09 -19.49 4.60
CA ASP A 161 -9.04 -20.27 3.37
C ASP A 161 -7.63 -20.29 2.76
N ALA A 162 -6.96 -19.13 2.69
CA ALA A 162 -5.59 -19.02 2.22
C ALA A 162 -4.62 -19.84 3.10
N VAL A 163 -4.79 -19.78 4.43
CA VAL A 163 -4.02 -20.59 5.38
C VAL A 163 -4.23 -22.08 5.13
N ARG A 164 -5.48 -22.52 4.97
CA ARG A 164 -5.82 -23.92 4.73
C ARG A 164 -5.21 -24.43 3.43
N VAL A 165 -5.33 -23.67 2.35
CA VAL A 165 -4.81 -24.06 1.02
C VAL A 165 -3.28 -24.03 0.98
N ALA A 166 -2.64 -23.09 1.67
CA ALA A 166 -1.18 -23.08 1.81
C ALA A 166 -0.64 -24.26 2.65
N GLY A 167 -1.48 -24.89 3.48
CA GLY A 167 -1.06 -25.96 4.39
C GLY A 167 -0.56 -25.46 5.75
N GLY A 168 -0.88 -24.21 6.11
CA GLY A 168 -0.55 -23.60 7.39
C GLY A 168 -0.08 -22.15 7.27
N MET A 169 -0.17 -21.41 8.39
CA MET A 169 0.12 -19.98 8.44
C MET A 169 1.58 -19.65 8.07
N ASP A 170 2.54 -20.47 8.51
CA ASP A 170 3.95 -20.26 8.18
C ASP A 170 4.19 -20.42 6.68
N VAL A 171 3.58 -21.45 6.07
CA VAL A 171 3.69 -21.70 4.63
C VAL A 171 3.00 -20.59 3.83
N LEU A 172 1.89 -20.04 4.34
CA LEU A 172 1.23 -18.88 3.74
C LEU A 172 2.16 -17.67 3.67
N TYR A 173 2.86 -17.35 4.77
CA TYR A 173 3.86 -16.28 4.80
C TYR A 173 5.03 -16.55 3.85
N GLU A 174 5.53 -17.79 3.80
CA GLU A 174 6.61 -18.16 2.89
C GLU A 174 6.20 -17.98 1.42
N ASN A 175 4.99 -18.43 1.05
CA ASN A 175 4.43 -18.27 -0.28
C ASN A 175 4.21 -16.79 -0.63
N TYR A 176 3.72 -16.00 0.32
CA TYR A 176 3.53 -14.56 0.16
C TYR A 176 4.84 -13.85 -0.20
N PHE A 177 5.91 -14.09 0.57
CA PHE A 177 7.20 -13.45 0.30
C PHE A 177 7.90 -14.02 -0.95
N ASP A 178 7.64 -15.26 -1.36
CA ASP A 178 8.08 -15.79 -2.66
C ASP A 178 7.35 -15.09 -3.82
N LEU A 179 6.04 -14.91 -3.72
CA LEU A 179 5.27 -14.21 -4.75
C LEU A 179 5.70 -12.74 -4.88
N GLN A 180 5.93 -12.07 -3.74
CA GLN A 180 6.48 -10.71 -3.73
C GLN A 180 7.87 -10.66 -4.39
N TYR A 181 8.75 -11.64 -4.12
CA TYR A 181 10.07 -11.73 -4.76
C TYR A 181 9.98 -11.88 -6.29
N ASP A 182 9.07 -12.74 -6.74
CA ASP A 182 8.84 -12.98 -8.17
C ASP A 182 8.30 -11.71 -8.85
N MET A 183 7.33 -11.04 -8.23
CA MET A 183 6.78 -9.77 -8.71
C MET A 183 7.85 -8.68 -8.83
N ILE A 184 8.72 -8.53 -7.82
CA ILE A 184 9.82 -7.58 -7.85
C ILE A 184 10.79 -7.89 -9.00
N ASN A 185 11.14 -9.15 -9.23
CA ASN A 185 12.08 -9.52 -10.31
C ASN A 185 11.50 -9.30 -11.71
N LYS A 186 10.22 -9.62 -11.90
CA LYS A 186 9.55 -9.58 -13.19
C LYS A 186 9.15 -8.18 -13.59
N LEU A 187 8.56 -7.42 -12.66
CA LEU A 187 7.93 -6.13 -12.94
C LEU A 187 8.78 -4.95 -12.50
N ARG A 188 9.61 -5.10 -11.47
CA ARG A 188 10.40 -4.01 -10.85
C ARG A 188 9.54 -2.76 -10.61
N PRO A 189 8.42 -2.89 -9.90
CA PRO A 189 7.59 -1.73 -9.60
C PRO A 189 8.40 -0.73 -8.80
N ALA A 190 8.24 0.58 -9.08
CA ALA A 190 8.99 1.60 -8.38
C ALA A 190 8.72 1.61 -6.87
N VAL A 191 7.54 1.11 -6.46
CA VAL A 191 7.06 1.09 -5.08
C VAL A 191 6.56 -0.32 -4.74
N ILE A 192 6.93 -0.85 -3.57
CA ILE A 192 6.38 -2.09 -3.02
C ILE A 192 5.29 -1.72 -2.04
N GLY A 193 4.03 -2.03 -2.39
CA GLY A 193 2.86 -1.77 -1.55
C GLY A 193 2.88 -2.62 -0.28
N HIS A 194 2.46 -2.02 0.85
CA HIS A 194 2.28 -2.65 2.17
C HIS A 194 2.98 -4.01 2.33
N PHE A 195 4.31 -3.97 2.43
CA PHE A 195 5.23 -5.11 2.22
C PHE A 195 4.90 -6.37 3.02
N ASP A 196 4.28 -6.23 4.19
CA ASP A 196 3.94 -7.32 5.11
C ASP A 196 2.43 -7.41 5.38
N LEU A 197 1.59 -7.03 4.40
CA LEU A 197 0.12 -7.12 4.48
C LEU A 197 -0.38 -8.51 4.90
N ILE A 198 0.38 -9.58 4.61
CA ILE A 198 0.05 -10.95 5.03
C ILE A 198 -0.20 -11.10 6.53
N ARG A 199 0.23 -10.15 7.37
CA ARG A 199 -0.04 -10.16 8.81
C ARG A 199 -1.46 -9.74 9.21
N LEU A 200 -2.29 -9.28 8.28
CA LEU A 200 -3.58 -8.59 8.54
C LEU A 200 -4.46 -9.28 9.60
N TYR A 201 -4.57 -10.61 9.55
CA TYR A 201 -5.40 -11.41 10.46
C TYR A 201 -4.59 -12.37 11.35
N ASP A 202 -3.28 -12.16 11.49
CA ASP A 202 -2.41 -13.02 12.31
C ASP A 202 -2.01 -12.32 13.61
N PRO A 203 -2.61 -12.63 14.77
CA PRO A 203 -2.27 -11.95 16.03
C PRO A 203 -0.83 -12.20 16.51
N ASP A 204 -0.16 -13.23 15.98
CA ASP A 204 1.19 -13.64 16.37
C ASP A 204 2.27 -13.20 15.35
N TYR A 205 1.95 -12.25 14.46
CA TYR A 205 2.81 -11.88 13.33
C TYR A 205 4.24 -11.51 13.74
N HIS A 206 4.45 -10.83 14.86
CA HIS A 206 5.79 -10.49 15.35
C HIS A 206 6.66 -11.71 15.63
N ALA A 207 6.09 -12.77 16.19
CA ALA A 207 6.81 -14.02 16.43
C ALA A 207 7.01 -14.78 15.12
N ARG A 208 6.04 -14.70 14.21
CA ARG A 208 6.08 -15.37 12.92
C ARG A 208 7.14 -14.79 11.98
N LEU A 209 7.23 -13.46 11.88
CA LEU A 209 8.26 -12.76 11.10
C LEU A 209 9.70 -13.08 11.56
N LYS A 210 9.88 -13.52 12.82
CA LYS A 210 11.18 -13.95 13.36
C LYS A 210 11.55 -15.41 13.06
N LYS A 211 10.63 -16.20 12.50
CA LYS A 211 10.93 -17.59 12.14
C LYS A 211 12.00 -17.61 11.02
N PRO A 212 13.05 -18.44 11.12
CA PRO A 212 14.19 -18.38 10.20
C PRO A 212 13.83 -18.44 8.71
N ALA A 213 12.87 -19.30 8.32
CA ALA A 213 12.45 -19.42 6.92
C ALA A 213 11.77 -18.16 6.38
N ILE A 214 10.93 -17.51 7.20
CA ILE A 214 10.21 -16.29 6.85
C ILE A 214 11.16 -15.09 6.87
N ALA A 215 11.95 -14.95 7.94
CA ALA A 215 12.94 -13.90 8.09
C ALA A 215 13.93 -13.89 6.91
N ALA A 216 14.40 -15.07 6.46
CA ALA A 216 15.29 -15.18 5.31
C ALA A 216 14.64 -14.66 4.01
N LYS A 217 13.33 -14.89 3.80
CA LYS A 217 12.60 -14.40 2.62
C LYS A 217 12.36 -12.88 2.70
N VAL A 218 12.05 -12.35 3.89
CA VAL A 218 11.98 -10.90 4.13
C VAL A 218 13.31 -10.24 3.77
N THR A 219 14.43 -10.72 4.33
CA THR A 219 15.77 -10.19 4.02
C THR A 219 16.07 -10.26 2.53
N ARG A 220 15.84 -11.41 1.89
CA ARG A 220 16.02 -11.59 0.43
C ARG A 220 15.25 -10.54 -0.37
N ASN A 221 14.00 -10.24 0.00
CA ASN A 221 13.17 -9.28 -0.72
C ASN A 221 13.65 -7.85 -0.50
N LEU A 222 14.04 -7.47 0.73
CA LEU A 222 14.63 -6.17 1.02
C LEU A 222 15.96 -5.95 0.26
N GLU A 223 16.83 -6.96 0.19
CA GLU A 223 18.05 -6.90 -0.61
C GLU A 223 17.76 -6.67 -2.10
N LEU A 224 16.68 -7.25 -2.62
CA LEU A 224 16.25 -7.06 -4.00
C LEU A 224 15.70 -5.65 -4.26
N ILE A 225 14.90 -5.13 -3.33
CA ILE A 225 14.42 -3.74 -3.32
C ILE A 225 15.61 -2.78 -3.34
N LYS A 226 16.61 -3.01 -2.47
CA LYS A 226 17.83 -2.22 -2.45
C LYS A 226 18.61 -2.30 -3.77
N LYS A 227 18.77 -3.51 -4.31
CA LYS A 227 19.49 -3.74 -5.57
C LYS A 227 18.88 -2.97 -6.73
N TYR A 228 17.55 -2.88 -6.79
CA TYR A 228 16.84 -2.17 -7.86
C TYR A 228 16.53 -0.71 -7.53
N GLY A 229 16.82 -0.24 -6.32
CA GLY A 229 16.56 1.14 -5.91
C GLY A 229 15.08 1.47 -5.73
N LEU A 230 14.26 0.47 -5.39
CA LEU A 230 12.81 0.62 -5.25
C LEU A 230 12.46 1.22 -3.87
N ILE A 231 11.22 1.69 -3.75
CA ILE A 231 10.67 2.31 -2.55
C ILE A 231 9.78 1.31 -1.81
N ILE A 232 9.76 1.37 -0.49
CA ILE A 232 8.75 0.71 0.34
C ILE A 232 7.66 1.73 0.69
N ASP A 233 6.41 1.36 0.41
CA ASP A 233 5.23 2.07 0.88
C ASP A 233 5.08 1.92 2.40
N TYR A 234 5.26 3.02 3.13
CA TYR A 234 4.91 3.11 4.54
C TYR A 234 3.42 3.45 4.68
N ASN A 235 2.63 2.41 4.47
CA ASN A 235 1.19 2.46 4.37
C ASN A 235 0.51 2.65 5.73
N LEU A 236 -0.12 3.81 5.89
CA LEU A 236 -0.79 4.26 7.10
C LEU A 236 -2.23 3.73 7.23
N ARG A 237 -2.78 3.08 6.19
CA ARG A 237 -4.13 2.52 6.19
C ARG A 237 -4.33 1.49 7.30
N ALA A 238 -3.28 0.76 7.68
CA ALA A 238 -3.33 -0.18 8.78
C ALA A 238 -3.82 0.47 10.08
N LEU A 239 -3.32 1.67 10.39
CA LEU A 239 -3.70 2.42 11.60
C LEU A 239 -5.17 2.87 11.53
N HIS A 240 -5.62 3.30 10.36
CA HIS A 240 -7.03 3.63 10.13
C HIS A 240 -7.95 2.42 10.30
N LYS A 241 -7.49 1.22 9.97
CA LYS A 241 -8.20 -0.05 10.19
C LYS A 241 -8.04 -0.59 11.63
N GLY A 242 -7.36 0.14 12.51
CA GLY A 242 -7.23 -0.21 13.93
C GLY A 242 -6.04 -1.10 14.28
N ALA A 243 -5.10 -1.32 13.35
CA ALA A 243 -3.86 -2.01 13.65
C ALA A 243 -2.97 -1.19 14.61
N SER A 244 -2.08 -1.87 15.31
CA SER A 244 -1.16 -1.24 16.28
C SER A 244 0.03 -0.54 15.65
N GLU A 245 0.34 -0.83 14.38
CA GLU A 245 1.44 -0.22 13.63
C GLU A 245 1.14 -0.22 12.11
N PRO A 246 1.75 0.68 11.33
CA PRO A 246 1.64 0.73 9.86
C PRO A 246 2.17 -0.54 9.18
N TYR A 247 1.87 -0.70 7.89
CA TYR A 247 2.76 -1.48 7.04
C TYR A 247 3.89 -0.55 6.61
N VAL A 248 5.16 -0.86 6.78
CA VAL A 248 5.73 -2.10 7.29
C VAL A 248 5.88 -2.10 8.81
N THR A 249 5.90 -3.30 9.41
CA THR A 249 6.22 -3.47 10.84
C THR A 249 7.57 -2.87 11.22
N SER A 250 7.72 -2.43 12.47
CA SER A 250 8.98 -1.87 13.01
C SER A 250 10.21 -2.73 12.71
N SER A 251 10.12 -4.05 12.85
CA SER A 251 11.26 -4.94 12.57
C SER A 251 11.70 -4.93 11.11
N ILE A 252 10.76 -4.76 10.18
CA ILE A 252 11.06 -4.68 8.75
C ILE A 252 11.54 -3.27 8.40
N LEU A 253 10.96 -2.24 9.02
CA LEU A 253 11.40 -0.85 8.89
C LEU A 253 12.87 -0.67 9.29
N GLU A 254 13.27 -1.25 10.42
CA GLU A 254 14.66 -1.24 10.90
C GLU A 254 15.61 -1.89 9.89
N ALA A 255 15.26 -3.06 9.37
CA ALA A 255 16.05 -3.76 8.36
C ALA A 255 16.13 -2.97 7.03
N ALA A 256 15.03 -2.37 6.59
CA ALA A 256 14.99 -1.54 5.40
C ALA A 256 15.91 -0.31 5.52
N ARG A 257 15.88 0.34 6.70
CA ARG A 257 16.75 1.46 7.03
C ARG A 257 18.22 1.04 7.04
N GLU A 258 18.59 -0.09 7.63
CA GLU A 258 19.97 -0.59 7.64
C GLU A 258 20.50 -0.83 6.22
N LEU A 259 19.63 -1.25 5.30
CA LEU A 259 19.95 -1.41 3.88
C LEU A 259 19.91 -0.08 3.10
N ASN A 260 19.57 1.04 3.73
CA ASN A 260 19.37 2.35 3.10
C ASN A 260 18.34 2.26 1.95
N ILE A 261 17.20 1.61 2.21
CA ILE A 261 16.05 1.57 1.32
C ILE A 261 15.20 2.81 1.57
N ALA A 262 14.68 3.41 0.50
CA ALA A 262 13.74 4.51 0.62
C ALA A 262 12.41 3.99 1.15
N VAL A 263 11.90 4.62 2.21
CA VAL A 263 10.61 4.33 2.82
C VAL A 263 9.82 5.63 2.78
N VAL A 264 8.67 5.63 2.10
CA VAL A 264 7.90 6.84 1.85
C VAL A 264 6.45 6.64 2.32
N PRO A 265 5.84 7.62 3.03
CA PRO A 265 4.46 7.52 3.45
C PRO A 265 3.47 7.31 2.30
N GLY A 266 2.54 6.39 2.49
CA GLY A 266 1.34 6.21 1.69
C GLY A 266 0.12 6.21 2.61
N ASP A 267 -0.92 6.97 2.27
CA ASP A 267 -2.14 7.02 3.09
C ASP A 267 -3.21 6.02 2.64
N ASP A 268 -3.13 5.55 1.39
CA ASP A 268 -4.02 4.52 0.82
C ASP A 268 -5.49 4.89 1.14
N SER A 269 -5.77 6.17 0.88
CA SER A 269 -7.04 6.80 1.16
C SER A 269 -8.08 6.26 0.18
N HIS A 270 -9.27 5.95 0.68
CA HIS A 270 -10.38 5.41 -0.12
C HIS A 270 -11.55 6.41 -0.17
N GLY A 271 -11.22 7.69 -0.29
CA GLY A 271 -12.14 8.81 -0.13
C GLY A 271 -11.50 9.95 0.68
N ILE A 272 -12.17 11.10 0.69
CA ILE A 272 -11.71 12.35 1.33
C ILE A 272 -11.41 12.13 2.81
N SER A 273 -12.24 11.33 3.50
CA SER A 273 -12.09 11.04 4.93
C SER A 273 -10.80 10.30 5.29
N GLY A 274 -10.16 9.66 4.31
CA GLY A 274 -8.90 8.93 4.47
C GLY A 274 -7.65 9.77 4.21
N VAL A 275 -7.77 10.90 3.52
CA VAL A 275 -6.62 11.67 3.04
C VAL A 275 -5.78 12.18 4.20
N GLY A 276 -4.49 11.83 4.21
CA GLY A 276 -3.52 12.27 5.21
C GLY A 276 -3.78 11.74 6.63
N ASN A 277 -4.65 10.74 6.81
CA ASN A 277 -4.87 10.14 8.11
C ASN A 277 -3.59 9.53 8.67
N PHE A 278 -3.35 9.76 9.97
CA PHE A 278 -2.14 9.32 10.69
C PHE A 278 -0.82 9.82 10.10
N TYR A 279 -0.82 10.77 9.15
CA TYR A 279 0.39 11.20 8.46
C TYR A 279 1.46 11.73 9.42
N GLU A 280 1.07 12.61 10.34
CA GLU A 280 2.01 13.17 11.32
C GLU A 280 2.56 12.11 12.27
N GLU A 281 1.73 11.15 12.70
CA GLU A 281 2.17 10.04 13.53
C GLU A 281 3.14 9.15 12.77
N GLY A 282 2.82 8.81 11.52
CA GLY A 282 3.67 8.00 10.65
C GLY A 282 5.04 8.63 10.41
N VAL A 283 5.11 9.93 10.10
CA VAL A 283 6.38 10.64 9.94
C VAL A 283 7.19 10.65 11.24
N ARG A 284 6.56 10.89 12.41
CA ARG A 284 7.27 10.80 13.69
C ARG A 284 7.82 9.40 13.95
N THR A 285 7.08 8.36 13.60
CA THR A 285 7.57 6.97 13.69
C THR A 285 8.77 6.74 12.77
N LEU A 286 8.72 7.21 11.52
CA LEU A 286 9.84 7.12 10.59
C LEU A 286 11.09 7.83 11.13
N GLN A 287 10.94 9.06 11.63
CA GLN A 287 12.02 9.83 12.26
C GLN A 287 12.59 9.14 13.50
N ALA A 288 11.73 8.56 14.35
CA ALA A 288 12.14 7.84 15.55
C ALA A 288 12.97 6.58 15.22
N HIS A 289 12.71 5.94 14.08
CA HIS A 289 13.54 4.83 13.58
C HIS A 289 14.80 5.33 12.83
N GLY A 290 14.94 6.64 12.59
CA GLY A 290 16.05 7.24 11.87
C GLY A 290 15.95 7.12 10.36
N CYS A 291 14.73 7.03 9.82
CA CYS A 291 14.49 7.08 8.38
C CYS A 291 14.61 8.53 7.87
N SER A 292 15.02 8.69 6.61
CA SER A 292 15.04 9.99 5.94
C SER A 292 13.62 10.52 5.75
N THR A 293 13.45 11.84 5.90
CA THR A 293 12.24 12.57 5.51
C THR A 293 12.41 13.32 4.18
N GLU A 294 13.54 13.11 3.49
CA GLU A 294 13.72 13.50 2.10
C GLU A 294 13.09 12.42 1.21
N TRP A 295 11.82 12.62 0.87
CA TRP A 295 11.02 11.61 0.19
C TRP A 295 11.47 11.39 -1.25
N GLN A 296 11.94 10.17 -1.53
CA GLN A 296 12.31 9.76 -2.88
C GLN A 296 11.06 9.70 -3.77
N LEU A 297 11.12 10.32 -4.95
CA LEU A 297 10.11 10.15 -5.98
C LEU A 297 10.26 8.76 -6.64
N PRO A 298 9.16 8.05 -6.92
CA PRO A 298 9.19 6.86 -7.75
C PRO A 298 9.82 7.15 -9.13
N ALA A 299 10.69 6.26 -9.61
CA ALA A 299 11.45 6.39 -10.85
C ALA A 299 11.03 5.36 -11.90
#